data_AF-A0A1H1CCJ9-F1
#
_entry.id   AF-A0A1H1CCJ9-F1
#
_cell.length_a   1.000
_cell.length_b   1.000
_cell.length_c   1.000
_cell.angle_alpha   90.00
_cell.angle_beta   90.00
_cell.angle_gamma   90.00
#
_symmetry.space_group_name_H-M   'P 1'
#
loop_
_entity.id
_entity.type
_entity.pdbx_description
1 polymer ?
#
loop_
_entity_poly.entity_id
_entity_poly.type
_entity_poly.pdbx_seq_one_letter_code
_entity_poly.pdbx_strand_id
1 'polypeptide(L)'
;MSLLKIASVACIALTLGACQSLFQPSYRTPLEATRDASEQSKPGCAASDCPLVNIDTVHFAKEPKLDALIEQRLLEMTRTNAADPLPSSLESYREQFLSTAAPRNSMYLQAKVREQHDGLVIIELSSYLDQGATHGEPGRAFINYSRQQQKALWLTDMLLQGKEDAFWKAAQVAHNSWLISTRLSLEPEFVKTYPFQKTPNVALTYGGVILKYPTSTIAPYALGHVELQIPYSRLEGILKPEWVPARR
;
A
#
# COMPACT_ATOMS: atom_id res chain seq x y z
N MET A 1 -28.33 -55.37 -3.32
CA MET A 1 -27.20 -54.47 -3.05
C MET A 1 -27.38 -53.88 -1.66
N SER A 2 -26.56 -54.32 -0.71
CA SER A 2 -26.81 -54.13 0.73
C SER A 2 -26.56 -52.69 1.19
N LEU A 3 -27.52 -52.13 1.92
CA LEU A 3 -27.50 -50.83 2.60
C LEU A 3 -26.22 -50.59 3.45
N LEU A 4 -25.58 -51.67 3.90
CA LEU A 4 -24.33 -51.62 4.66
C LEU A 4 -23.13 -51.07 3.87
N LYS A 5 -23.10 -51.25 2.53
CA LYS A 5 -21.99 -50.74 1.71
C LYS A 5 -22.09 -49.22 1.47
N ILE A 6 -23.29 -48.65 1.50
CA ILE A 6 -23.51 -47.21 1.29
C ILE A 6 -23.18 -46.42 2.57
N ALA A 7 -23.52 -46.96 3.74
CA ALA A 7 -23.19 -46.34 5.03
C ALA A 7 -21.68 -46.25 5.28
N SER A 8 -20.92 -47.28 4.87
CA SER A 8 -19.47 -47.32 5.11
C SER A 8 -18.68 -46.32 4.25
N VAL A 9 -19.18 -45.94 3.06
CA VAL A 9 -18.54 -44.93 2.20
C VAL A 9 -18.84 -43.52 2.68
N ALA A 10 -20.05 -43.27 3.22
CA ALA A 10 -20.44 -41.98 3.77
C ALA A 10 -19.62 -41.59 5.03
N CYS A 11 -19.33 -42.55 5.93
CA CYS A 11 -18.51 -42.27 7.12
C CYS A 11 -17.06 -41.90 6.79
N ILE A 12 -16.45 -42.51 5.77
CA ILE A 12 -15.06 -42.21 5.38
C ILE A 12 -14.95 -40.80 4.77
N ALA A 13 -15.94 -40.40 3.95
CA ALA A 13 -15.99 -39.06 3.37
C ALA A 13 -16.18 -37.96 4.44
N LEU A 14 -16.97 -38.22 5.48
CA LEU A 14 -17.18 -37.29 6.60
C LEU A 14 -15.92 -37.12 7.48
N THR A 15 -15.11 -38.17 7.64
CA THR A 15 -13.84 -38.07 8.39
C THR A 15 -12.72 -37.35 7.62
N LEU A 16 -12.74 -37.39 6.28
CA LEU A 16 -11.73 -36.71 5.45
C LEU A 16 -11.97 -35.20 5.32
N GLY A 17 -13.23 -34.73 5.39
CA GLY A 17 -13.56 -33.30 5.36
C GLY A 17 -13.15 -32.54 6.63
N ALA A 18 -13.19 -33.21 7.80
CA ALA A 18 -12.88 -32.60 9.09
C ALA A 18 -11.37 -32.30 9.29
N CYS A 19 -10.48 -33.03 8.62
CA CYS A 19 -9.05 -32.73 8.67
C CYS A 19 -8.68 -31.47 7.89
N GLN A 20 -9.42 -31.11 6.83
CA GLN A 20 -9.07 -29.93 6.01
C GLN A 20 -9.33 -28.60 6.73
N SER A 21 -10.24 -28.54 7.71
CA SER A 21 -10.49 -27.31 8.48
C SER A 21 -9.43 -27.04 9.55
N LEU A 22 -8.70 -28.06 10.01
CA LEU A 22 -7.66 -27.93 11.04
C LEU A 22 -6.33 -27.38 10.47
N PHE A 23 -6.14 -27.39 9.16
CA PHE A 23 -4.93 -26.91 8.49
C PHE A 23 -5.10 -25.56 7.78
N GLN A 24 -6.23 -24.87 7.94
CA GLN A 24 -6.38 -23.53 7.36
C GLN A 24 -5.55 -22.50 8.15
N PRO A 25 -4.74 -21.65 7.49
CA PRO A 25 -3.98 -20.62 8.16
C PRO A 25 -4.89 -19.71 8.99
N SER A 26 -4.51 -19.46 10.25
CA SER A 26 -5.21 -18.47 11.08
C SER A 26 -4.92 -17.07 10.52
N TYR A 27 -5.83 -16.56 9.69
CA TYR A 27 -5.80 -15.20 9.15
C TYR A 27 -6.04 -14.11 10.21
N ARG A 28 -6.37 -14.53 11.45
CA ARG A 28 -6.47 -13.64 12.61
C ARG A 28 -5.12 -13.34 13.25
N THR A 29 -4.12 -14.21 13.06
CA THR A 29 -2.78 -13.99 13.61
C THR A 29 -2.01 -13.11 12.63
N PRO A 30 -1.48 -11.94 13.05
CA PRO A 30 -0.62 -11.12 12.22
C PRO A 30 0.60 -11.91 11.74
N LEU A 31 1.08 -11.62 10.54
CA LEU A 31 2.39 -12.06 10.07
C LEU A 31 3.47 -11.38 10.89
N GLU A 32 4.50 -12.16 11.23
CA GLU A 32 5.73 -11.64 11.77
C GLU A 32 6.53 -10.96 10.64
N ALA A 33 6.91 -9.72 10.86
CA ALA A 33 7.68 -8.91 9.92
C ALA A 33 9.06 -8.62 10.52
N THR A 34 10.11 -8.91 9.76
CA THR A 34 11.49 -8.58 10.13
C THR A 34 11.92 -7.34 9.39
N ARG A 35 12.33 -6.29 10.11
CA ARG A 35 12.85 -5.06 9.50
C ARG A 35 14.26 -5.28 8.97
N ASP A 36 14.52 -4.78 7.77
CA ASP A 36 15.82 -4.76 7.11
C ASP A 36 16.11 -3.35 6.61
N ALA A 37 17.12 -2.71 7.21
CA ALA A 37 17.43 -1.32 6.95
C ALA A 37 18.93 -1.14 6.69
N SER A 38 19.25 -0.41 5.64
CA SER A 38 20.61 -0.15 5.20
C SER A 38 20.73 1.25 4.62
N GLU A 39 21.89 1.87 4.83
CA GLU A 39 22.24 3.17 4.28
C GLU A 39 23.65 3.09 3.72
N GLN A 40 23.83 3.63 2.52
CA GLN A 40 25.12 3.65 1.85
C GLN A 40 25.36 4.98 1.17
N SER A 41 26.51 5.58 1.45
CA SER A 41 27.00 6.76 0.75
C SER A 41 27.86 6.36 -0.46
N LYS A 42 28.05 7.28 -1.41
CA LYS A 42 28.89 7.09 -2.59
C LYS A 42 30.32 6.66 -2.17
N PRO A 43 30.82 5.50 -2.61
CA PRO A 43 32.17 5.05 -2.26
C PRO A 43 33.24 6.07 -2.64
N GLY A 44 34.22 6.27 -1.76
CA GLY A 44 35.33 7.20 -1.97
C GLY A 44 34.97 8.69 -1.82
N CYS A 45 33.73 9.01 -1.45
CA CYS A 45 33.34 10.37 -1.11
C CYS A 45 33.59 10.66 0.38
N ALA A 46 34.29 11.75 0.68
CA ALA A 46 34.64 12.17 2.06
C ALA A 46 34.03 13.52 2.46
N ALA A 47 33.22 14.13 1.59
CA ALA A 47 32.57 15.40 1.85
C ALA A 47 31.31 15.22 2.71
N SER A 48 30.81 16.32 3.30
CA SER A 48 29.56 16.28 4.09
C SER A 48 28.30 16.13 3.22
N ASP A 49 28.42 16.33 1.91
CA ASP A 49 27.35 16.27 0.93
C ASP A 49 27.43 15.02 0.04
N CYS A 50 28.01 13.94 0.54
CA CYS A 50 28.11 12.70 -0.22
C CYS A 50 26.73 12.17 -0.60
N PRO A 51 26.54 11.74 -1.87
CA PRO A 51 25.30 11.13 -2.27
C PRO A 51 25.02 9.88 -1.44
N LEU A 52 23.76 9.62 -1.13
CA LEU A 52 23.37 8.51 -0.27
C LEU A 52 22.10 7.82 -0.73
N VAL A 53 21.99 6.53 -0.43
CA VAL A 53 20.77 5.74 -0.62
C VAL A 53 20.46 5.04 0.69
N ASN A 54 19.26 5.28 1.21
CA ASN A 54 18.71 4.62 2.39
C ASN A 54 17.54 3.71 1.95
N ILE A 55 17.59 2.44 2.34
CA ILE A 55 16.55 1.45 2.06
C ILE A 55 16.13 0.83 3.39
N ASP A 56 14.88 1.00 3.76
CA ASP A 56 14.26 0.49 5.00
C ASP A 56 13.02 -0.34 4.66
N THR A 57 13.18 -1.65 4.56
CA THR A 57 12.12 -2.57 4.14
C THR A 57 11.74 -3.54 5.26
N VAL A 58 10.72 -4.35 4.99
CA VAL A 58 10.26 -5.43 5.87
C VAL A 58 10.18 -6.73 5.07
N HIS A 59 10.56 -7.83 5.71
CA HIS A 59 10.50 -9.18 5.13
C HIS A 59 9.57 -10.09 5.93
N PHE A 60 8.93 -11.02 5.22
CA PHE A 60 7.97 -11.96 5.78
C PHE A 60 8.40 -13.39 5.45
N ALA A 61 9.06 -14.06 6.40
CA ALA A 61 9.61 -15.41 6.20
C ALA A 61 8.57 -16.46 5.71
N LYS A 62 7.28 -16.25 6.02
CA LYS A 62 6.18 -17.12 5.63
C LYS A 62 5.37 -16.62 4.42
N GLU A 63 5.75 -15.48 3.83
CA GLU A 63 5.02 -14.81 2.76
C GLU A 63 5.97 -14.18 1.71
N PRO A 64 6.85 -14.97 1.05
CA PRO A 64 7.87 -14.44 0.12
C PRO A 64 7.28 -13.73 -1.11
N LYS A 65 6.02 -14.00 -1.45
CA LYS A 65 5.30 -13.25 -2.50
C LYS A 65 5.09 -11.79 -2.12
N LEU A 66 4.86 -11.52 -0.84
CA LEU A 66 4.72 -10.16 -0.36
C LEU A 66 6.07 -9.43 -0.40
N ASP A 67 7.17 -10.10 -0.04
CA ASP A 67 8.53 -9.54 -0.15
C ASP A 67 8.84 -9.11 -1.59
N ALA A 68 8.56 -9.99 -2.58
CA ALA A 68 8.74 -9.68 -3.99
C ALA A 68 7.85 -8.51 -4.47
N LEU A 69 6.60 -8.42 -3.98
CA LEU A 69 5.71 -7.30 -4.29
C LEU A 69 6.19 -5.99 -3.68
N ILE A 70 6.73 -6.02 -2.46
CA ILE A 70 7.30 -4.85 -1.79
C ILE A 70 8.51 -4.33 -2.59
N GLU A 71 9.45 -5.20 -2.94
CA GLU A 71 10.61 -4.83 -3.74
C GLU A 71 10.19 -4.23 -5.10
N GLN A 72 9.29 -4.91 -5.82
CA GLN A 72 8.79 -4.42 -7.10
C GLN A 72 8.19 -3.01 -6.98
N ARG A 73 7.36 -2.77 -5.95
CA ARG A 73 6.70 -1.46 -5.77
C ARG A 73 7.67 -0.38 -5.33
N LEU A 74 8.66 -0.70 -4.49
CA LEU A 74 9.72 0.26 -4.16
C LEU A 74 10.55 0.65 -5.39
N LEU A 75 10.86 -0.32 -6.26
CA LEU A 75 11.54 -0.06 -7.54
C LEU A 75 10.68 0.82 -8.47
N GLU A 76 9.37 0.60 -8.54
CA GLU A 76 8.49 1.49 -9.30
C GLU A 76 8.52 2.94 -8.80
N MET A 77 8.72 3.15 -7.50
CA MET A 77 8.84 4.47 -6.89
C MET A 77 10.18 5.16 -7.14
N THR A 78 11.15 4.49 -7.79
CA THR A 78 12.42 5.10 -8.21
C THR A 78 12.36 5.71 -9.60
N ARG A 79 11.28 5.47 -10.36
CA ARG A 79 11.13 6.01 -11.72
C ARG A 79 10.86 7.51 -11.68
N THR A 80 11.68 8.27 -12.38
CA THR A 80 11.43 9.70 -12.67
C THR A 80 10.69 9.87 -14.00
N ASN A 81 10.88 8.94 -14.96
CA ASN A 81 10.08 8.88 -16.19
C ASN A 81 9.39 7.52 -16.36
N ALA A 82 8.17 7.54 -16.90
CA ALA A 82 7.37 6.32 -17.08
C ALA A 82 7.99 5.31 -18.07
N ALA A 83 8.82 5.77 -19.00
CA ALA A 83 9.49 4.93 -20.00
C ALA A 83 10.76 4.25 -19.47
N ASP A 84 11.26 4.67 -18.31
CA ASP A 84 12.53 4.16 -17.79
C ASP A 84 12.37 2.69 -17.35
N PRO A 85 13.33 1.81 -17.71
CA PRO A 85 13.32 0.44 -17.24
C PRO A 85 13.47 0.41 -15.72
N LEU A 86 12.83 -0.56 -15.07
CA LEU A 86 13.08 -0.80 -13.64
C LEU A 86 14.43 -1.49 -13.47
N PRO A 87 15.21 -1.12 -12.45
CA PRO A 87 16.32 -1.92 -11.98
C PRO A 87 15.85 -3.34 -11.62
N SER A 88 16.77 -4.32 -11.64
CA SER A 88 16.42 -5.71 -11.37
C SER A 88 16.21 -6.02 -9.88
N SER A 89 16.75 -5.16 -9.01
CA SER A 89 16.69 -5.28 -7.54
C SER A 89 16.98 -3.93 -6.87
N LEU A 90 16.62 -3.78 -5.61
CA LEU A 90 16.94 -2.60 -4.81
C LEU A 90 18.45 -2.34 -4.69
N GLU A 91 19.25 -3.41 -4.65
CA GLU A 91 20.71 -3.31 -4.62
C GLU A 91 21.26 -2.76 -5.94
N SER A 92 20.81 -3.31 -7.08
CA SER A 92 21.23 -2.81 -8.40
C SER A 92 20.86 -1.34 -8.61
N TYR A 93 19.70 -0.92 -8.09
CA TYR A 93 19.29 0.48 -8.08
C TYR A 93 20.25 1.34 -7.26
N ARG A 94 20.58 0.91 -6.04
CA ARG A 94 21.52 1.63 -5.16
C ARG A 94 22.87 1.84 -5.84
N GLU A 95 23.45 0.78 -6.40
CA GLU A 95 24.73 0.84 -7.11
C GLU A 95 24.67 1.83 -8.28
N GLN A 96 23.61 1.73 -9.11
CA GLN A 96 23.41 2.62 -10.25
C GLN A 96 23.26 4.09 -9.81
N PHE A 97 22.43 4.36 -8.80
CA PHE A 97 22.22 5.70 -8.26
C PHE A 97 23.53 6.27 -7.73
N LEU A 98 24.24 5.56 -6.86
CA LEU A 98 25.49 6.03 -6.27
C LEU A 98 26.60 6.23 -7.30
N SER A 99 26.62 5.44 -8.39
CA SER A 99 27.62 5.61 -9.46
C SER A 99 27.47 6.95 -10.20
N THR A 100 26.24 7.40 -10.44
CA THR A 100 25.94 8.59 -11.27
C THR A 100 25.49 9.83 -10.50
N ALA A 101 25.08 9.69 -9.23
CA ALA A 101 24.56 10.78 -8.43
C ALA A 101 25.57 11.94 -8.25
N ALA A 102 25.06 13.16 -8.43
CA ALA A 102 25.74 14.41 -8.13
C ALA A 102 25.77 14.67 -6.61
N PRO A 103 26.70 15.52 -6.10
CA PRO A 103 26.73 15.88 -4.68
C PRO A 103 25.37 16.35 -4.16
N ARG A 104 25.08 16.07 -2.89
CA ARG A 104 23.80 16.27 -2.18
C ARG A 104 22.63 15.40 -2.62
N ASN A 105 22.72 14.67 -3.73
CA ASN A 105 21.61 13.83 -4.15
C ASN A 105 21.40 12.67 -3.17
N SER A 106 20.16 12.42 -2.79
CA SER A 106 19.83 11.30 -1.90
C SER A 106 18.55 10.61 -2.32
N MET A 107 18.49 9.30 -2.07
CA MET A 107 17.28 8.52 -2.25
C MET A 107 16.93 7.78 -0.96
N TYR A 108 15.69 7.89 -0.53
CA TYR A 108 15.13 7.12 0.56
C TYR A 108 14.00 6.25 0.02
N LEU A 109 14.01 4.97 0.35
CA LEU A 109 12.97 4.01 0.04
C LEU A 109 12.56 3.31 1.33
N GLN A 110 11.27 3.29 1.63
CA GLN A 110 10.77 2.64 2.83
C GLN A 110 9.50 1.83 2.56
N ALA A 111 9.45 0.63 3.13
CA ALA A 111 8.24 -0.17 3.27
C ALA A 111 7.99 -0.48 4.75
N LYS A 112 6.77 -0.23 5.23
CA LYS A 112 6.37 -0.57 6.59
C LYS A 112 5.01 -1.24 6.62
N VAL A 113 4.81 -2.12 7.60
CA VAL A 113 3.48 -2.64 7.91
C VAL A 113 2.67 -1.53 8.57
N ARG A 114 1.68 -0.99 7.85
CA ARG A 114 0.74 -0.03 8.41
C ARG A 114 -0.27 -0.72 9.30
N GLU A 115 -0.80 -1.86 8.84
CA GLU A 115 -1.83 -2.59 9.56
C GLU A 115 -1.92 -4.06 9.13
N GLN A 116 -2.42 -4.91 10.02
CA GLN A 116 -2.83 -6.29 9.70
C GLN A 116 -4.15 -6.62 10.40
N HIS A 117 -5.16 -7.03 9.64
CA HIS A 117 -6.46 -7.46 10.17
C HIS A 117 -7.16 -8.36 9.15
N ASP A 118 -8.01 -9.28 9.61
CA ASP A 118 -8.90 -10.10 8.76
C ASP A 118 -8.21 -10.78 7.55
N GLY A 119 -6.94 -11.18 7.69
CA GLY A 119 -6.15 -11.77 6.60
C GLY A 119 -5.59 -10.79 5.57
N LEU A 120 -5.76 -9.48 5.79
CA LEU A 120 -5.11 -8.41 5.04
C LEU A 120 -3.81 -7.98 5.72
N VAL A 121 -2.83 -7.63 4.89
CA VAL A 121 -1.59 -6.96 5.30
C VAL A 121 -1.48 -5.68 4.48
N ILE A 122 -1.55 -4.55 5.16
CA ILE A 122 -1.49 -3.23 4.54
C ILE A 122 -0.07 -2.70 4.68
N ILE A 123 0.66 -2.64 3.56
CA ILE A 123 2.00 -2.05 3.50
C ILE A 123 1.88 -0.61 3.03
N GLU A 124 2.47 0.32 3.78
CA GLU A 124 2.68 1.69 3.33
C GLU A 124 4.10 1.83 2.78
N LEU A 125 4.19 2.36 1.57
CA LEU A 125 5.43 2.59 0.86
C LEU A 125 5.71 4.08 0.79
N SER A 126 6.96 4.46 1.00
CA SER A 126 7.42 5.84 0.92
C SER A 126 8.70 5.91 0.09
N SER A 127 8.81 6.95 -0.72
CA SER A 127 10.07 7.37 -1.31
C SER A 127 10.34 8.84 -1.01
N TYR A 128 11.60 9.24 -1.04
CA TYR A 128 12.01 10.63 -1.07
C TYR A 128 13.27 10.74 -1.93
N LEU A 129 13.14 11.42 -3.06
CA LEU A 129 14.25 11.70 -3.96
C LEU A 129 14.67 13.15 -3.80
N ASP A 130 15.90 13.39 -3.34
CA ASP A 130 16.52 14.70 -3.35
C ASP A 130 17.53 14.76 -4.49
N GLN A 131 17.35 15.70 -5.41
CA GLN A 131 18.25 15.96 -6.54
C GLN A 131 18.96 17.32 -6.42
N GLY A 132 19.01 17.90 -5.21
CA GLY A 132 19.59 19.21 -4.96
C GLY A 132 18.71 20.38 -5.40
N ALA A 133 17.41 20.14 -5.62
CA ALA A 133 16.39 21.16 -5.88
C ALA A 133 15.98 21.89 -4.59
N THR A 134 14.99 22.80 -4.68
CA THR A 134 14.47 23.55 -3.52
C THR A 134 13.90 22.64 -2.42
N HIS A 135 13.31 21.51 -2.81
CA HIS A 135 12.85 20.44 -1.93
C HIS A 135 12.92 19.11 -2.68
N GLY A 136 12.95 17.98 -1.96
CA GLY A 136 12.87 16.67 -2.58
C GLY A 136 11.45 16.28 -3.01
N GLU A 137 11.35 15.12 -3.63
CA GLU A 137 10.14 14.58 -4.24
C GLU A 137 9.65 13.37 -3.42
N PRO A 138 8.66 13.57 -2.52
CA PRO A 138 8.14 12.48 -1.71
C PRO A 138 7.10 11.66 -2.48
N GLY A 139 7.32 10.35 -2.60
CA GLY A 139 6.36 9.39 -3.15
C GLY A 139 5.63 8.62 -2.06
N ARG A 140 4.38 8.23 -2.33
CA ARG A 140 3.59 7.33 -1.45
C ARG A 140 2.82 6.32 -2.28
N ALA A 141 2.76 5.10 -1.77
CA ALA A 141 1.92 4.03 -2.32
C ALA A 141 1.45 3.09 -1.20
N PHE A 142 0.47 2.24 -1.53
CA PHE A 142 -0.01 1.18 -0.64
C PHE A 142 0.00 -0.17 -1.35
N ILE A 143 0.21 -1.23 -0.57
CA ILE A 143 -0.10 -2.60 -0.96
C ILE A 143 -1.18 -3.11 -0.02
N ASN A 144 -2.35 -3.46 -0.57
CA ASN A 144 -3.40 -4.17 0.14
C ASN A 144 -3.25 -5.66 -0.13
N TYR A 145 -2.45 -6.36 0.66
CA TYR A 145 -2.16 -7.77 0.39
C TYR A 145 -3.19 -8.69 1.04
N SER A 146 -3.91 -9.48 0.24
CA SER A 146 -4.76 -10.54 0.76
C SER A 146 -3.96 -11.82 0.93
N ARG A 147 -3.77 -12.25 2.17
CA ARG A 147 -3.10 -13.53 2.49
C ARG A 147 -3.90 -14.72 1.96
N GLN A 148 -5.23 -14.62 1.94
CA GLN A 148 -6.11 -15.67 1.44
C GLN A 148 -6.02 -15.81 -0.09
N GLN A 149 -6.01 -14.68 -0.82
CA GLN A 149 -5.92 -14.69 -2.29
C GLN A 149 -4.47 -14.69 -2.78
N GLN A 150 -3.49 -14.54 -1.90
CA GLN A 150 -2.07 -14.50 -2.20
C GLN A 150 -1.70 -13.44 -3.26
N LYS A 151 -2.35 -12.27 -3.19
CA LYS A 151 -2.21 -11.20 -4.18
C LYS A 151 -2.39 -9.81 -3.56
N ALA A 152 -1.81 -8.80 -4.21
CA ALA A 152 -2.16 -7.40 -3.98
C ALA A 152 -3.55 -7.10 -4.58
N LEU A 153 -4.39 -6.41 -3.81
CA LEU A 153 -5.71 -5.95 -4.23
C LEU A 153 -5.59 -4.53 -4.77
N TRP A 154 -6.09 -4.34 -5.99
CA TRP A 154 -6.30 -3.02 -6.58
C TRP A 154 -7.71 -2.53 -6.32
N LEU A 155 -7.99 -1.25 -6.56
CA LEU A 155 -9.33 -0.69 -6.36
C LEU A 155 -10.42 -1.54 -7.06
N THR A 156 -10.17 -2.02 -8.27
CA THR A 156 -11.10 -2.88 -9.02
C THR A 156 -11.35 -4.24 -8.35
N ASP A 157 -10.38 -4.80 -7.62
CA ASP A 157 -10.56 -6.00 -6.82
C ASP A 157 -11.43 -5.76 -5.57
N MET A 158 -11.39 -4.53 -5.05
CA MET A 158 -12.09 -4.11 -3.82
C MET A 158 -13.58 -3.83 -4.04
N LEU A 159 -13.94 -3.37 -5.24
CA LEU A 159 -15.28 -2.86 -5.52
C LEU A 159 -16.21 -3.91 -6.14
N LEU A 160 -17.50 -3.79 -5.87
CA LEU A 160 -18.53 -4.45 -6.67
C LEU A 160 -18.50 -3.92 -8.10
N GLN A 161 -18.87 -4.78 -9.06
CA GLN A 161 -18.83 -4.43 -10.49
C GLN A 161 -19.66 -3.17 -10.78
N GLY A 162 -19.07 -2.23 -11.53
CA GLY A 162 -19.71 -0.96 -11.92
C GLY A 162 -19.87 0.05 -10.78
N LYS A 163 -19.24 -0.15 -9.62
CA LYS A 163 -19.36 0.78 -8.46
C LYS A 163 -18.22 1.78 -8.31
N GLU A 164 -17.31 1.86 -9.27
CA GLU A 164 -16.19 2.80 -9.20
C GLU A 164 -16.63 4.27 -9.11
N ASP A 165 -17.62 4.68 -9.89
CA ASP A 165 -18.16 6.05 -9.80
C ASP A 165 -18.81 6.34 -8.45
N ALA A 166 -19.48 5.35 -7.86
CA ALA A 166 -20.07 5.49 -6.53
C ALA A 166 -18.98 5.61 -5.45
N PHE A 167 -17.90 4.85 -5.57
CA PHE A 167 -16.73 4.96 -4.70
C PHE A 167 -16.12 6.37 -4.77
N TRP A 168 -15.89 6.90 -5.96
CA TRP A 168 -15.30 8.24 -6.11
C TRP A 168 -16.24 9.37 -5.67
N LYS A 169 -17.56 9.19 -5.74
CA LYS A 169 -18.52 10.12 -5.12
C LYS A 169 -18.42 10.10 -3.59
N ALA A 170 -18.27 8.92 -2.98
CA ALA A 170 -18.03 8.82 -1.54
C ALA A 170 -16.69 9.47 -1.13
N ALA A 171 -15.64 9.30 -1.94
CA ALA A 171 -14.36 9.98 -1.78
C ALA A 171 -14.47 11.50 -1.85
N GLN A 172 -15.26 12.03 -2.80
CA GLN A 172 -15.51 13.46 -2.91
C GLN A 172 -16.22 14.03 -1.68
N VAL A 173 -17.14 13.27 -1.08
CA VAL A 173 -17.75 13.65 0.21
C VAL A 173 -16.68 13.71 1.31
N ALA A 174 -15.78 12.72 1.39
CA ALA A 174 -14.68 12.75 2.37
C ALA A 174 -13.74 13.95 2.16
N HIS A 175 -13.47 14.33 0.91
CA HIS A 175 -12.71 15.53 0.58
C HIS A 175 -13.40 16.81 1.07
N ASN A 176 -14.71 16.94 0.83
CA ASN A 176 -15.48 18.08 1.32
C ASN A 176 -15.49 18.14 2.86
N SER A 177 -15.64 17.00 3.54
CA SER A 177 -15.52 16.92 4.99
C SER A 177 -14.14 17.35 5.49
N TRP A 178 -13.07 16.96 4.79
CA TRP A 178 -11.71 17.40 5.10
C TRP A 178 -11.56 18.92 4.95
N LEU A 179 -12.00 19.51 3.85
CA LEU A 179 -11.98 20.97 3.63
C LEU A 179 -12.73 21.74 4.73
N ILE A 180 -13.90 21.23 5.15
CA ILE A 180 -14.69 21.84 6.23
C ILE A 180 -13.93 21.75 7.56
N SER A 181 -13.40 20.56 7.89
CA SER A 181 -12.71 20.32 9.16
C SER A 181 -11.44 21.16 9.33
N THR A 182 -10.75 21.45 8.23
CA THR A 182 -9.53 22.29 8.19
C THR A 182 -9.84 23.77 7.97
N ARG A 183 -11.13 24.14 7.83
CA ARG A 183 -11.61 25.49 7.47
C ARG A 183 -11.16 25.99 6.09
N LEU A 184 -10.51 25.16 5.28
CA LEU A 184 -10.11 25.48 3.90
C LEU A 184 -11.31 25.65 2.96
N SER A 185 -12.49 25.14 3.35
CA SER A 185 -13.74 25.42 2.63
C SER A 185 -14.13 26.90 2.62
N LEU A 186 -13.58 27.71 3.52
CA LEU A 186 -13.82 29.16 3.60
C LEU A 186 -12.90 29.97 2.69
N GLU A 187 -11.95 29.32 2.01
CA GLU A 187 -10.94 29.93 1.14
C GLU A 187 -11.26 29.60 -0.33
N PRO A 188 -12.02 30.45 -1.06
CA PRO A 188 -12.51 30.11 -2.40
C PRO A 188 -11.39 29.84 -3.41
N GLU A 189 -10.29 30.59 -3.33
CA GLU A 189 -9.13 30.38 -4.20
C GLU A 189 -8.42 29.05 -3.90
N PHE A 190 -8.42 28.58 -2.64
CA PHE A 190 -7.90 27.25 -2.31
C PHE A 190 -8.72 26.17 -2.98
N VAL A 191 -10.04 26.20 -2.82
CA VAL A 191 -10.96 25.19 -3.38
C VAL A 191 -10.89 25.17 -4.91
N LYS A 192 -10.75 26.34 -5.53
CA LYS A 192 -10.58 26.49 -6.98
C LYS A 192 -9.23 25.95 -7.47
N THR A 193 -8.16 26.20 -6.73
CA THR A 193 -6.79 25.78 -7.10
C THR A 193 -6.59 24.27 -6.89
N TYR A 194 -7.20 23.72 -5.84
CA TYR A 194 -7.04 22.33 -5.43
C TYR A 194 -8.39 21.60 -5.42
N PRO A 195 -8.98 21.33 -6.60
CA PRO A 195 -10.21 20.57 -6.70
C PRO A 195 -9.98 19.11 -6.32
N PHE A 196 -11.07 18.39 -6.03
CA PHE A 196 -11.02 16.96 -5.80
C PHE A 196 -10.38 16.22 -6.98
N GLN A 197 -9.44 15.32 -6.68
CA GLN A 197 -8.83 14.41 -7.65
C GLN A 197 -8.96 12.96 -7.18
N LYS A 198 -8.88 12.01 -8.11
CA LYS A 198 -8.75 10.58 -7.79
C LYS A 198 -7.29 10.28 -7.41
N THR A 199 -7.05 9.23 -6.62
CA THR A 199 -5.69 8.79 -6.25
C THR A 199 -5.56 7.27 -6.42
N PRO A 200 -4.43 6.74 -6.90
CA PRO A 200 -4.20 5.30 -6.92
C PRO A 200 -3.95 4.72 -5.51
N ASN A 201 -3.66 5.57 -4.52
CA ASN A 201 -3.25 5.16 -3.18
C ASN A 201 -4.46 4.95 -2.27
N VAL A 202 -5.06 3.78 -2.39
CA VAL A 202 -6.21 3.34 -1.60
C VAL A 202 -5.75 2.28 -0.60
N ALA A 203 -6.12 2.39 0.68
CA ALA A 203 -5.82 1.38 1.71
C ALA A 203 -7.07 0.92 2.46
N LEU A 204 -7.26 -0.40 2.55
CA LEU A 204 -8.30 -1.06 3.33
C LEU A 204 -7.86 -1.16 4.81
N THR A 205 -7.92 -0.06 5.55
CA THR A 205 -7.60 -0.07 6.99
C THR A 205 -8.79 -0.54 7.81
N TYR A 206 -8.59 -0.92 9.08
CA TYR A 206 -9.69 -1.40 9.92
C TYR A 206 -10.74 -0.30 10.19
N GLY A 207 -10.31 0.96 10.33
CA GLY A 207 -11.19 2.10 10.64
C GLY A 207 -11.97 2.66 9.44
N GLY A 208 -11.57 2.34 8.22
CA GLY A 208 -12.16 2.88 6.99
C GLY A 208 -11.26 2.67 5.79
N VAL A 209 -11.73 3.09 4.61
CA VAL A 209 -10.86 3.13 3.44
C VAL A 209 -10.10 4.45 3.43
N ILE A 210 -8.77 4.39 3.45
CA ILE A 210 -7.90 5.56 3.38
C ILE A 210 -7.56 5.86 1.93
N LEU A 211 -7.66 7.13 1.55
CA LEU A 211 -7.13 7.69 0.32
C LEU A 211 -5.97 8.61 0.67
N LYS A 212 -4.76 8.28 0.20
CA LYS A 212 -3.58 9.12 0.43
C LYS A 212 -3.19 9.86 -0.83
N TYR A 213 -2.98 11.16 -0.73
CA TYR A 213 -2.70 12.00 -1.88
C TYR A 213 -1.21 12.32 -1.95
N PRO A 214 -0.58 12.23 -3.14
CA PRO A 214 0.73 12.82 -3.37
C PRO A 214 0.71 14.32 -3.02
N THR A 215 1.89 14.89 -2.73
CA THR A 215 1.99 16.33 -2.50
C THR A 215 1.54 17.11 -3.73
N SER A 216 1.02 18.32 -3.53
CA SER A 216 0.64 19.23 -4.64
C SER A 216 -0.53 18.76 -5.51
N THR A 217 -1.28 17.70 -5.14
CA THR A 217 -2.44 17.24 -5.92
C THR A 217 -3.75 17.91 -5.49
N ILE A 218 -4.07 17.85 -4.19
CA ILE A 218 -5.30 18.43 -3.62
C ILE A 218 -5.00 19.43 -2.50
N ALA A 219 -3.72 19.78 -2.33
CA ALA A 219 -3.22 20.72 -1.35
C ALA A 219 -1.79 21.13 -1.74
N PRO A 220 -1.30 22.32 -1.33
CA PRO A 220 0.08 22.73 -1.56
C PRO A 220 1.09 21.78 -0.88
N TYR A 221 2.31 21.72 -1.41
CA TYR A 221 3.41 20.90 -0.88
C TYR A 221 3.61 21.04 0.65
N ALA A 222 3.45 22.26 1.19
CA ALA A 222 3.61 22.56 2.61
C ALA A 222 2.65 21.79 3.54
N LEU A 223 1.49 21.33 3.02
CA LEU A 223 0.56 20.49 3.78
C LEU A 223 0.88 18.99 3.69
N GLY A 224 1.94 18.61 2.96
CA GLY A 224 2.38 17.23 2.82
C GLY A 224 1.35 16.35 2.12
N HIS A 225 1.35 15.06 2.49
CA HIS A 225 0.38 14.09 1.96
C HIS A 225 -0.93 14.19 2.73
N VAL A 226 -1.99 14.57 2.03
CA VAL A 226 -3.35 14.56 2.61
C VAL A 226 -3.87 13.13 2.66
N GLU A 227 -4.38 12.71 3.82
CA GLU A 227 -5.12 11.46 4.00
C GLU A 227 -6.61 11.77 4.19
N LEU A 228 -7.45 11.18 3.34
CA LEU A 228 -8.91 11.19 3.50
C LEU A 228 -9.36 9.81 3.96
N GLN A 229 -10.35 9.77 4.85
CA GLN A 229 -10.96 8.52 5.31
C GLN A 229 -12.41 8.44 4.85
N ILE A 230 -12.75 7.34 4.18
CA ILE A 230 -14.13 6.99 3.84
C ILE A 230 -14.61 5.94 4.85
N PRO A 231 -15.60 6.24 5.71
CA PRO A 231 -16.18 5.25 6.60
C PRO A 231 -16.83 4.12 5.81
N TYR A 232 -16.71 2.87 6.30
CA TYR A 232 -17.32 1.70 5.63
C TYR A 232 -18.85 1.82 5.45
N SER A 233 -19.54 2.54 6.35
CA SER A 233 -20.98 2.81 6.21
C SER A 233 -21.34 3.63 4.96
N ARG A 234 -20.37 4.38 4.40
CA ARG A 234 -20.53 5.12 3.13
C ARG A 234 -20.19 4.27 1.90
N LEU A 235 -19.74 3.04 2.12
CA LEU A 235 -19.31 2.09 1.09
C LEU A 235 -20.20 0.83 1.03
N GLU A 236 -21.31 0.81 1.77
CA GLU A 236 -22.32 -0.24 1.68
C GLU A 236 -22.88 -0.34 0.26
N GLY A 237 -22.88 -1.55 -0.32
CA GLY A 237 -23.28 -1.77 -1.71
C GLY A 237 -22.31 -1.19 -2.76
N ILE A 238 -21.11 -0.76 -2.34
CA ILE A 238 -20.02 -0.28 -3.19
C ILE A 238 -18.81 -1.21 -3.05
N LEU A 239 -18.32 -1.41 -1.83
CA LEU A 239 -17.23 -2.32 -1.52
C LEU A 239 -17.75 -3.77 -1.49
N LYS A 240 -16.92 -4.73 -1.92
CA LYS A 240 -17.28 -6.14 -1.74
C LYS A 240 -17.31 -6.48 -0.23
N PRO A 241 -18.33 -7.22 0.25
CA PRO A 241 -18.52 -7.45 1.68
C PRO A 241 -17.33 -8.12 2.38
N GLU A 242 -16.57 -8.96 1.69
CA GLU A 242 -15.39 -9.64 2.24
C GLU A 242 -14.24 -8.70 2.63
N TRP A 243 -14.25 -7.46 2.14
CA TRP A 243 -13.25 -6.44 2.47
C TRP A 243 -13.71 -5.48 3.56
N VAL A 244 -14.92 -5.66 4.10
CA VAL A 244 -15.39 -4.91 5.26
C VAL A 244 -14.88 -5.61 6.51
N PRO A 245 -14.12 -4.92 7.39
CA PRO A 245 -13.60 -5.52 8.61
C PRO A 245 -14.71 -6.09 9.50
N ALA A 246 -14.46 -7.27 10.08
CA ALA A 246 -15.39 -7.88 11.01
C ALA A 246 -15.38 -7.08 12.33
N ARG A 247 -16.42 -6.28 12.56
CA ARG A 247 -16.58 -5.55 13.83
C ARG A 247 -16.76 -6.58 14.96
N ARG A 248 -15.82 -6.58 15.92
CA ARG A 248 -16.00 -7.27 17.21
C ARG A 248 -16.78 -6.41 18.19
#